data_AF-A0A8X7QIU5-F1
#
_entry.id   AF-A0A8X7QIU5-F1
#
_cell.length_a   1.000
_cell.length_b   1.000
_cell.length_c   1.000
_cell.angle_alpha   90.00
_cell.angle_beta   90.00
_cell.angle_gamma   90.00
#
_symmetry.space_group_name_H-M   'P 1'
#
loop_
_entity.id
_entity.type
_entity.pdbx_description
1 polymer ?
#
loop_
_entity_poly.entity_id
_entity_poly.type
_entity_poly.pdbx_seq_one_letter_code
_entity_poly.pdbx_strand_id
1 'polypeptide(L)'
;MTGSDALLKQKLAQILSRIIKIAEEFNVAIYMTNQGVELMFISDPKKPAGGHVLAHAITIRLSFRKVKGEQRVWKVFDAPNLPEGEAISF
;
A
#
# COMPACT_ATOMS: atom_id res chain seq x y z
N MET A 1 18.11 -10.92 9.27
CA MET A 1 17.19 -10.00 9.98
C MET A 1 17.99 -9.32 11.08
N THR A 2 18.45 -8.10 10.83
CA THR A 2 19.17 -7.28 11.82
C THR A 2 18.15 -6.68 12.80
N GLY A 3 18.52 -6.51 14.07
CA GLY A 3 17.60 -6.07 15.13
C GLY A 3 16.93 -4.71 14.90
N SER A 4 17.47 -3.86 14.02
CA SER A 4 16.88 -2.56 13.65
C SER A 4 15.55 -2.69 12.90
N ASP A 5 15.41 -3.69 12.03
CA ASP A 5 14.25 -3.84 11.14
C ASP A 5 13.02 -4.32 11.91
N ALA A 6 13.23 -5.11 12.97
CA ALA A 6 12.17 -5.57 13.86
C ALA A 6 11.54 -4.40 14.62
N LEU A 7 12.37 -3.48 15.15
CA LEU A 7 11.89 -2.29 15.86
C LEU A 7 11.09 -1.36 14.95
N LEU A 8 11.55 -1.18 13.69
CA LEU A 8 10.82 -0.36 12.71
C LEU A 8 9.45 -0.95 12.39
N LYS A 9 9.36 -2.27 12.16
CA LYS A 9 8.08 -2.97 11.92
C LYS A 9 7.13 -2.88 13.11
N GLN A 10 7.65 -3.00 14.33
CA GLN A 10 6.87 -2.87 15.55
C GLN A 10 6.29 -1.45 15.72
N LYS A 11 7.13 -0.41 15.50
CA LYS A 11 6.66 0.99 15.51
C LYS A 11 5.60 1.24 14.46
N LEU A 12 5.79 0.72 13.25
CA LEU A 12 4.81 0.81 12.17
C LEU A 12 3.47 0.17 12.56
N ALA A 13 3.49 -1.04 13.14
CA ALA A 13 2.29 -1.72 13.61
C ALA A 13 1.53 -0.92 14.68
N GLN A 14 2.25 -0.29 15.62
CA GLN A 14 1.63 0.56 16.65
C GLN A 14 0.93 1.78 16.05
N ILE A 15 1.55 2.44 15.06
CA ILE A 15 0.96 3.58 14.36
C ILE A 15 -0.30 3.15 13.60
N LEU A 16 -0.22 2.06 12.83
CA LEU A 16 -1.36 1.52 12.07
C LEU A 16 -2.55 1.19 12.97
N SER A 17 -2.29 0.55 14.12
CA SER A 17 -3.36 0.24 15.09
C SER A 17 -4.06 1.48 15.63
N ARG A 18 -3.32 2.57 15.89
CA ARG A 18 -3.91 3.84 16.34
C ARG A 18 -4.74 4.50 15.24
N ILE A 19 -4.24 4.49 14.01
CA ILE A 19 -4.93 5.05 12.85
C ILE A 19 -6.26 4.31 12.61
N ILE A 20 -6.27 2.98 12.67
CA ILE A 20 -7.50 2.18 12.50
C ILE A 20 -8.54 2.53 13.58
N LYS A 21 -8.12 2.65 14.84
CA LYS A 21 -9.03 3.04 15.93
C LYS A 21 -9.67 4.41 15.69
N ILE A 22 -8.89 5.39 15.21
CA ILE A 22 -9.42 6.71 14.86
C ILE A 22 -10.43 6.60 13.70
N ALA A 23 -10.14 5.77 12.70
CA ALA A 23 -11.06 5.52 11.58
C ALA A 23 -12.41 4.96 12.08
N GLU A 24 -12.36 3.97 12.97
CA GLU A 24 -13.54 3.30 13.54
C GLU A 24 -14.33 4.23 14.49
N GLU A 25 -13.64 5.00 15.34
CA GLU A 25 -14.26 5.88 16.33
C GLU A 25 -14.97 7.08 15.69
N PHE A 26 -14.36 7.68 14.66
CA PHE A 26 -14.88 8.88 14.01
C PHE A 26 -15.58 8.61 12.66
N ASN A 27 -15.65 7.34 12.24
CA ASN A 27 -16.20 6.93 10.95
C ASN A 27 -15.58 7.70 9.76
N VAL A 28 -14.25 7.83 9.78
CA VAL A 28 -13.49 8.57 8.75
C VAL A 28 -12.73 7.63 7.83
N ALA A 29 -12.65 8.00 6.55
CA ALA A 29 -11.83 7.28 5.58
C ALA A 29 -10.36 7.66 5.72
N ILE A 30 -9.48 6.68 5.64
CA ILE A 30 -8.03 6.87 5.77
C ILE A 30 -7.34 6.37 4.51
N TYR A 31 -6.58 7.26 3.88
CA TYR A 31 -5.80 6.97 2.68
C TYR A 31 -4.32 7.13 2.98
N MET A 32 -3.53 6.13 2.58
CA MET A 32 -2.07 6.13 2.77
C MET A 32 -1.39 5.92 1.43
N THR A 33 -0.35 6.71 1.16
CA THR A 33 0.51 6.52 -0.01
C THR A 33 1.74 5.73 0.40
N ASN A 34 2.07 4.70 -0.38
CA ASN A 34 3.31 3.96 -0.21
C ASN A 34 4.22 4.19 -1.42
N GLN A 35 5.50 4.43 -1.17
CA GLN A 35 6.49 4.60 -2.22
C GLN A 35 7.01 3.22 -2.64
N GLY A 36 6.98 2.95 -3.94
CA GLY A 36 7.67 1.80 -4.52
C GLY A 36 9.15 2.12 -4.69
N VAL A 37 10.03 1.22 -4.29
CA VAL A 37 11.45 1.30 -4.64
C VAL A 37 11.61 0.64 -6.01
N GLU A 38 11.82 1.44 -7.07
CA GLU A 38 12.12 0.90 -8.39
C GLU A 38 13.56 0.36 -8.41
N LEU A 39 13.70 -0.96 -8.37
CA LEU A 39 14.96 -1.63 -8.68
C LEU A 39 15.07 -1.72 -10.20
N MET A 40 15.93 -0.89 -10.80
CA MET A 40 16.05 -0.66 -12.26
C MET A 40 16.35 -1.92 -13.12
N PHE A 41 16.45 -3.12 -12.55
CA PHE A 41 16.92 -4.33 -13.23
C PHE A 41 16.10 -5.61 -12.96
N ILE A 42 14.89 -5.51 -12.39
CA ILE A 42 14.01 -6.67 -12.19
C ILE A 42 12.72 -6.46 -12.99
N SER A 43 12.32 -7.48 -13.77
CA SER A 43 11.16 -7.46 -14.68
C SER A 43 9.81 -7.21 -13.98
N ASP A 44 9.75 -7.37 -12.66
CA ASP A 44 8.61 -6.98 -11.82
C ASP A 44 9.09 -6.31 -10.51
N PRO A 45 9.49 -5.02 -10.56
CA PRO A 45 10.26 -4.39 -9.48
C PRO A 45 9.37 -3.62 -8.50
N LYS A 46 8.12 -4.04 -8.26
CA LYS A 46 7.18 -3.31 -7.38
C LYS A 46 6.82 -4.09 -6.13
N LYS A 47 7.84 -4.40 -5.31
CA LYS A 47 7.56 -4.79 -3.91
C LYS A 47 7.22 -3.54 -3.11
N PRO A 48 6.01 -3.43 -2.52
CA PRO A 48 5.67 -2.28 -1.68
C PRO A 48 6.59 -2.23 -0.45
N ALA A 49 7.03 -1.02 -0.07
CA ALA A 49 7.78 -0.82 1.17
C ALA A 49 6.87 -1.13 2.39
N GLY A 50 7.41 -1.75 3.44
CA GLY A 50 6.65 -2.06 4.66
C GLY A 50 6.32 -3.55 4.90
N GLY A 51 6.56 -4.43 3.92
CA GLY A 51 6.44 -5.89 4.09
C GLY A 51 5.05 -6.37 4.54
N HIS A 52 5.00 -7.54 5.21
CA HIS A 52 3.74 -8.20 5.59
C HIS A 52 2.86 -7.41 6.58
N VAL A 53 3.44 -6.57 7.42
CA VAL A 53 2.69 -5.79 8.43
C VAL A 53 1.73 -4.82 7.74
N LEU A 54 2.20 -4.12 6.71
CA LEU A 54 1.38 -3.18 5.96
C LEU A 54 0.31 -3.93 5.13
N ALA A 55 0.66 -5.10 4.58
CA ALA A 55 -0.26 -5.91 3.79
C ALA A 55 -1.44 -6.45 4.61
N HIS A 56 -1.26 -6.73 5.91
CA HIS A 56 -2.33 -7.25 6.77
C HIS A 56 -3.22 -6.15 7.37
N ALA A 57 -2.68 -4.95 7.61
CA ALA A 57 -3.42 -3.85 8.22
C ALA A 57 -4.27 -3.06 7.20
N ILE A 58 -4.00 -3.18 5.90
CA ILE A 58 -4.70 -2.44 4.85
C ILE A 58 -5.83 -3.28 4.27
N THR A 59 -7.01 -2.68 4.16
CA THR A 59 -8.21 -3.31 3.59
C THR A 59 -8.27 -3.25 2.07
N ILE A 60 -7.78 -2.16 1.45
CA ILE A 60 -7.78 -1.97 0.01
C ILE A 60 -6.39 -1.50 -0.43
N ARG A 61 -5.74 -2.26 -1.31
CA ARG A 61 -4.45 -1.92 -1.90
C ARG A 61 -4.63 -1.57 -3.37
N LEU A 62 -4.20 -0.37 -3.74
CA LEU A 62 -4.21 0.09 -5.13
C LEU A 62 -2.77 0.18 -5.64
N SER A 63 -2.54 -0.32 -6.86
CA SER A 63 -1.28 -0.22 -7.57
C SER A 63 -1.38 0.86 -8.64
N PHE A 64 -0.36 1.72 -8.67
CA PHE A 64 -0.29 2.87 -9.53
C PHE A 64 0.82 2.66 -10.56
N ARG A 65 0.48 2.83 -11.83
CA ARG A 65 1.44 2.73 -12.93
C ARG A 65 1.27 3.90 -13.89
N LYS A 66 2.38 4.59 -14.16
CA LYS A 66 2.45 5.52 -15.28
C LYS A 66 2.54 4.72 -16.58
N VAL A 67 1.66 5.04 -17.53
CA VAL A 67 1.70 4.50 -18.89
C VAL A 67 2.20 5.57 -19.85
N LYS A 68 2.28 5.24 -21.15
CA LYS A 68 2.78 6.16 -22.17
C LYS A 68 1.93 7.43 -22.24
N GLY A 69 2.57 8.59 -22.32
CA GLY A 69 1.91 9.89 -22.34
C GLY A 69 1.49 10.37 -20.95
N GLU A 70 0.32 11.00 -20.86
CA GLU A 70 -0.20 11.60 -19.62
C GLU A 70 -1.06 10.63 -18.80
N GLN A 71 -1.46 9.49 -19.38
CA GLN A 71 -2.33 8.53 -18.71
C GLN A 71 -1.68 7.85 -17.48
N ARG A 72 -2.52 7.49 -16.51
CA ARG A 72 -2.18 6.72 -15.31
C ARG A 72 -3.16 5.57 -15.17
N VAL A 73 -2.64 4.38 -14.88
CA VAL A 73 -3.45 3.19 -14.63
C VAL A 73 -3.45 2.90 -13.14
N TRP A 74 -4.65 2.66 -12.63
CA TRP A 74 -4.96 2.28 -11.26
C TRP A 74 -5.46 0.85 -11.27
N LYS A 75 -4.83 -0.04 -10.51
CA LYS A 75 -5.23 -1.44 -10.41
C LYS A 75 -5.57 -1.78 -8.96
N VAL A 76 -6.70 -2.45 -8.76
CA VAL A 76 -7.00 -3.09 -7.46
C VAL A 76 -6.02 -4.25 -7.30
N PHE A 77 -5.09 -4.12 -6.35
CA PHE A 77 -4.10 -5.15 -6.05
C PHE A 77 -4.66 -6.18 -5.08
N ASP A 78 -5.40 -5.73 -4.07
CA ASP A 78 -6.04 -6.59 -3.07
C ASP A 78 -7.18 -5.82 -2.40
N ALA A 79 -8.35 -6.46 -2.31
CA ALA A 79 -9.51 -5.94 -1.62
C ALA A 79 -10.50 -7.11 -1.35
N PRO A 80 -11.10 -7.20 -0.15
CA PRO A 80 -11.98 -8.32 0.18
C PRO A 80 -13.30 -8.31 -0.61
N ASN A 81 -13.78 -7.14 -1.01
CA ASN A 81 -15.12 -6.94 -1.58
C ASN A 81 -15.11 -6.29 -2.97
N LEU A 82 -13.94 -6.13 -3.60
CA LEU A 82 -13.82 -5.56 -4.93
C LEU A 82 -13.17 -6.58 -5.87
N PRO A 83 -13.73 -6.79 -7.08
CA PRO A 83 -13.06 -7.61 -8.07
C PRO A 83 -11.74 -6.95 -8.49
N GLU A 84 -10.79 -7.75 -8.96
CA GLU A 84 -9.63 -7.21 -9.66
C GLU A 84 -10.13 -6.37 -10.85
N GLY A 85 -9.74 -5.11 -10.86
CA GLY A 85 -10.18 -4.14 -11.85
C GLY A 85 -9.11 -3.10 -12.11
N GLU A 86 -9.11 -2.57 -13.33
CA GLU A 86 -8.20 -1.52 -13.78
C GLU A 86 -9.00 -0.31 -14.23
N ALA A 87 -8.57 0.88 -13.82
CA ALA A 87 -9.13 2.15 -14.22
C ALA A 87 -8.02 3.04 -14.79
N ILE A 88 -8.34 3.80 -15.84
CA ILE A 88 -7.41 4.72 -16.49
C ILE A 88 -7.85 6.14 -16.14
N SER A 89 -6.96 6.91 -15.52
CA SER A 89 -7.12 8.35 -15.37
C SER A 89 -6.21 9.09 -16.35
N PHE A 90 -6.68 10.22 -16.84
CA PHE A 90 -5.90 11.15 -17.66
C PHE A 90 -4.97 12.01 -16.79
#